data_AF-A0AAU7T7A0-F1
#
_entry.id   AF-A0AAU7T7A0-F1
#
_cell.length_a   1.000
_cell.length_b   1.000
_cell.length_c   1.000
_cell.angle_alpha   90.00
_cell.angle_beta   90.00
_cell.angle_gamma   90.00
#
_symmetry.space_group_name_H-M   'P 1'
#
loop_
_entity.id
_entity.type
_entity.pdbx_description
1 polymer ?
#
loop_
_entity_poly.entity_id
_entity_poly.type
_entity_poly.pdbx_seq_one_letter_code
_entity_poly.pdbx_strand_id
1 'polypeptide(L)'
;MSYQQWPPPQGQPYPGPPPKPPRRHDPVAVALGNASLLGLGYFLVRRWLLGILGLAGTAVLVVLLYQRRDGGYQYAVLGWGLLQVVHGWLLAHRRPPRAASLPQRIVALGVTVVVLAAVGFQRYDAQRIDAEAVAAREAGDCAGVRAAQAKYGAGHRIGDAPRTVRVESDVEACNRIEVVADKLRTATAVADVLAIESAFGQLTAIIRQPDQVPTVEKVVDRFVGSFPLGEPCRTVAVTEWLRSRKPAGNILDRPNALVPRIEPNALLGCADGQAGKADWAKARNTYQLLVTRYPRAKQAIRARAGVQKADHAILQAKIRAELARVRELVSSGEYCSTPAKYSPAPRLRSGVNRAAFFGSEYTRQLPTGWRAGTADTAALVICAGEEESGSAVRTCQYRPFFGSGRITDVTFYKIAVPVRVYELRTGRLIRTSKVQISGSVCPATISYTTYNGIGSPDPYEEVKPTAATIQAAFRPLVVRP
;
A
#
# COMPACT_ATOMS: atom_id res chain seq x y z
N MET A 1 -121.94 33.69 75.76
CA MET A 1 -121.51 32.32 75.41
C MET A 1 -120.21 32.44 74.64
N SER A 2 -119.11 31.99 75.25
CA SER A 2 -117.74 32.12 74.74
C SER A 2 -117.41 30.94 73.85
N TYR A 3 -116.96 31.19 72.62
CA TYR A 3 -116.46 30.16 71.72
C TYR A 3 -114.95 30.00 71.94
N GLN A 4 -114.56 28.87 72.53
CA GLN A 4 -113.18 28.42 72.67
C GLN A 4 -112.57 28.12 71.30
N GLN A 5 -111.46 28.80 70.99
CA GLN A 5 -110.55 28.47 69.90
C GLN A 5 -109.68 27.26 70.29
N TRP A 6 -109.62 26.24 69.44
CA TRP A 6 -108.60 25.20 69.49
C TRP A 6 -107.33 25.64 68.74
N PRO A 7 -106.13 25.44 69.29
CA PRO A 7 -104.88 25.62 68.54
C PRO A 7 -104.66 24.48 67.54
N PRO A 8 -104.01 24.74 66.38
CA PRO A 8 -103.66 23.70 65.41
C PRO A 8 -102.61 22.73 65.96
N PRO A 9 -102.59 21.47 65.49
CA PRO A 9 -101.67 20.44 65.97
C PRO A 9 -100.21 20.80 65.64
N GLN A 10 -99.35 20.70 66.66
CA GLN A 10 -97.90 20.84 66.52
C GLN A 10 -97.34 19.67 65.70
N GLY A 11 -96.86 19.96 64.49
CA GLY A 11 -96.11 19.01 63.68
C GLY A 11 -94.77 18.68 64.37
N GLN A 12 -94.44 17.39 64.45
CA GLN A 12 -93.13 16.95 64.94
C GLN A 12 -92.01 17.41 63.98
N PRO A 13 -90.83 17.81 64.49
CA PRO A 13 -89.69 18.16 63.64
C PRO A 13 -89.23 16.93 62.82
N TYR A 14 -89.18 17.07 61.50
CA TYR A 14 -88.58 16.08 60.61
C TYR A 14 -87.08 15.96 60.93
N PRO A 15 -86.53 14.79 61.29
CA PRO A 15 -85.09 14.62 61.42
C PRO A 15 -84.48 14.72 60.02
N GLY A 16 -83.78 15.82 59.73
CA GLY A 16 -82.97 15.93 58.53
C GLY A 16 -81.99 14.75 58.43
N PRO A 17 -81.60 14.33 57.20
CA PRO A 17 -80.65 13.24 57.04
C PRO A 17 -79.38 13.52 57.87
N PRO A 18 -78.83 12.51 58.56
CA PRO A 18 -77.67 12.72 59.41
C PRO A 18 -76.54 13.37 58.60
N PRO A 19 -75.82 14.37 59.16
CA PRO A 19 -74.70 14.99 58.47
C PRO A 19 -73.74 13.90 58.00
N LYS A 20 -73.44 13.89 56.69
CA LYS A 20 -72.50 12.91 56.11
C LYS A 20 -71.22 12.98 56.95
N PRO A 21 -70.79 11.88 57.59
CA PRO A 21 -69.63 11.94 58.46
C PRO A 21 -68.42 12.46 57.67
N PRO A 22 -67.63 13.39 58.22
CA PRO A 22 -66.41 13.85 57.58
C PRO A 22 -65.53 12.63 57.28
N ARG A 23 -65.19 12.45 56.00
CA ARG A 23 -64.48 11.24 55.55
C ARG A 23 -63.06 11.21 56.12
N ARG A 24 -62.70 10.04 56.65
CA ARG A 24 -61.48 9.69 57.39
C ARG A 24 -60.30 9.48 56.43
N HIS A 25 -59.07 9.83 56.81
CA HIS A 25 -57.86 9.67 55.97
C HIS A 25 -56.69 9.10 56.81
N ASP A 26 -55.97 8.10 56.30
CA ASP A 26 -54.85 7.43 56.99
C ASP A 26 -53.49 7.99 56.48
N PRO A 27 -52.70 8.67 57.33
CA PRO A 27 -51.46 9.32 56.91
C PRO A 27 -50.39 8.34 56.42
N VAL A 28 -50.40 7.09 56.90
CA VAL A 28 -49.45 6.05 56.45
C VAL A 28 -49.82 5.57 55.05
N ALA A 29 -51.10 5.38 54.76
CA ALA A 29 -51.56 4.99 53.43
C ALA A 29 -51.28 6.09 52.38
N VAL A 30 -51.38 7.36 52.77
CA VAL A 30 -51.05 8.51 51.90
C VAL A 30 -49.55 8.58 51.62
N ALA A 31 -48.71 8.42 52.64
CA ALA A 31 -47.25 8.39 52.49
C ALA A 31 -46.81 7.23 51.59
N LEU A 32 -47.32 6.02 51.85
CA LEU A 32 -47.07 4.82 51.02
C LEU A 32 -47.55 5.02 49.58
N GLY A 33 -48.73 5.60 49.38
CA GLY A 33 -49.25 5.86 48.04
C GLY A 33 -48.36 6.84 47.27
N ASN A 34 -47.86 7.89 47.92
CA ASN A 34 -46.94 8.83 47.27
C ASN A 34 -45.53 8.26 47.06
N ALA A 35 -45.11 7.25 47.84
CA ALA A 35 -43.83 6.56 47.64
C ALA A 35 -43.75 5.82 46.29
N SER A 36 -44.90 5.53 45.65
CA SER A 36 -44.94 5.01 44.28
C SER A 36 -44.57 6.04 43.20
N LEU A 37 -44.34 7.31 43.55
CA LEU A 37 -44.13 8.45 42.64
C LEU A 37 -45.32 8.80 41.71
N LEU A 38 -46.44 8.08 41.82
CA LEU A 38 -47.65 8.30 41.01
C LEU A 38 -48.63 9.32 41.62
N GLY A 39 -48.29 9.92 42.76
CA GLY A 39 -49.17 10.86 43.47
C GLY A 39 -50.44 10.21 44.06
N LEU A 40 -50.47 8.87 44.22
CA LEU A 40 -51.64 8.13 44.71
C LEU A 40 -52.11 8.59 46.09
N GLY A 41 -51.20 9.03 46.96
CA GLY A 41 -51.55 9.60 48.26
C GLY A 41 -52.41 10.86 48.15
N TYR A 42 -52.17 11.71 47.16
CA TYR A 42 -53.00 12.91 46.94
C TYR A 42 -54.39 12.56 46.43
N PHE A 43 -54.51 11.54 45.57
CA PHE A 43 -55.80 11.03 45.11
C PHE A 43 -56.59 10.37 46.25
N LEU A 44 -55.94 9.66 47.16
CA LEU A 44 -56.55 9.10 48.37
C LEU A 44 -57.14 10.19 49.29
N VAL A 45 -56.56 11.40 49.30
CA VAL A 45 -57.09 12.59 50.02
C VAL A 45 -58.01 13.45 49.14
N ARG A 46 -58.39 12.97 47.94
CA ARG A 46 -59.22 13.67 46.94
C ARG A 46 -58.69 15.06 46.54
N ARG A 47 -57.37 15.26 46.63
CA ARG A 47 -56.68 16.47 46.16
C ARG A 47 -56.18 16.25 44.74
N TRP A 48 -57.11 16.14 43.80
CA TRP A 48 -56.84 15.76 42.40
C TRP A 48 -55.80 16.66 41.73
N LEU A 49 -55.85 17.99 41.94
CA LEU A 49 -54.85 18.92 41.39
C LEU A 49 -53.42 18.60 41.87
N LEU A 50 -53.24 18.28 43.15
CA LEU A 50 -51.92 17.92 43.70
C LEU A 50 -51.46 16.55 43.19
N GLY A 51 -52.39 15.59 43.00
CA GLY A 51 -52.09 14.30 42.38
C GLY A 51 -51.62 14.44 40.93
N ILE A 52 -52.31 15.27 40.14
CA ILE A 52 -51.94 15.56 38.74
C ILE A 52 -50.58 16.27 38.67
N LEU A 53 -50.34 17.28 39.51
CA LEU A 53 -49.05 17.98 39.57
C LEU A 53 -47.91 17.05 40.01
N GLY A 54 -48.17 16.18 41.00
CA GLY A 54 -47.23 15.16 41.45
C GLY A 54 -46.82 14.22 40.31
N LEU A 55 -47.82 13.69 39.60
CA LEU A 55 -47.63 12.80 38.45
C LEU A 55 -46.93 13.51 37.28
N ALA A 56 -47.34 14.74 36.96
CA ALA A 56 -46.73 15.54 35.90
C ALA A 56 -45.25 15.84 36.20
N GLY A 57 -44.92 16.20 37.45
CA GLY A 57 -43.54 16.38 37.88
C GLY A 57 -42.71 15.11 37.76
N THR A 58 -43.26 13.95 38.15
CA THR A 58 -42.61 12.64 37.94
C THR A 58 -42.40 12.38 36.45
N ALA A 59 -43.42 12.60 35.61
CA ALA A 59 -43.33 12.39 34.16
C ALA A 59 -42.25 13.28 33.52
N VAL A 60 -42.20 14.56 33.88
CA VAL A 60 -41.17 15.50 33.40
C VAL A 60 -39.78 15.03 33.81
N LEU A 61 -39.58 14.64 35.07
CA LEU A 61 -38.28 14.16 35.54
C LEU A 61 -37.86 12.85 34.86
N VAL A 62 -38.79 11.93 34.62
CA VAL A 62 -38.51 10.69 33.86
C VAL A 62 -38.15 11.00 32.41
N VAL A 63 -38.85 11.94 31.76
CA VAL A 63 -38.52 12.40 30.40
C VAL A 63 -37.14 13.05 30.36
N LEU A 64 -36.83 13.93 31.32
CA LEU A 64 -35.51 14.56 31.40
C LEU A 64 -34.41 13.54 31.66
N LEU A 65 -34.65 12.54 32.52
CA LEU A 65 -33.71 11.46 32.79
C LEU A 65 -33.46 10.61 31.52
N TYR A 66 -34.51 10.33 30.74
CA TYR A 66 -34.40 9.65 29.45
C TYR A 66 -33.62 10.46 28.40
N GLN A 67 -33.87 11.77 28.31
CA GLN A 67 -33.25 12.64 27.30
C GLN A 67 -31.82 13.04 27.64
N ARG A 68 -31.56 13.41 28.90
CA ARG A 68 -30.28 13.96 29.35
C ARG A 68 -29.31 12.89 29.83
N ARG A 69 -29.82 11.74 30.29
CA ARG A 69 -29.02 10.58 30.76
C ARG A 69 -27.96 10.94 31.82
N ASP A 70 -28.22 11.97 32.61
CA ASP A 70 -27.35 12.48 33.67
C ASP A 70 -27.75 11.90 35.03
N GLY A 71 -26.76 11.51 35.84
CA GLY A 71 -26.95 11.01 37.21
C GLY A 71 -27.63 12.02 38.14
N GLY A 72 -27.50 13.33 37.89
CA GLY A 72 -28.19 14.39 38.62
C GLY A 72 -29.72 14.23 38.63
N TYR A 73 -30.31 13.76 37.52
CA TYR A 73 -31.75 13.53 37.45
C TYR A 73 -32.19 12.29 38.25
N GLN A 74 -31.31 11.31 38.48
CA GLN A 74 -31.62 10.19 39.38
C GLN A 74 -31.82 10.71 40.81
N TYR A 75 -30.93 11.59 41.28
CA TYR A 75 -31.08 12.25 42.58
C TYR A 75 -32.31 13.17 42.62
N ALA A 76 -32.62 13.87 41.52
CA ALA A 76 -33.82 14.71 41.43
C ALA A 76 -35.12 13.89 41.56
N VAL A 77 -35.20 12.71 40.93
CA VAL A 77 -36.35 11.79 41.07
C VAL A 77 -36.49 11.28 42.50
N LEU A 78 -35.38 10.90 43.14
CA LEU A 78 -35.38 10.46 44.54
C LEU A 78 -35.82 11.59 45.48
N GLY A 79 -35.29 12.81 45.28
CA GLY A 79 -35.67 14.00 46.04
C GLY A 79 -37.14 14.38 45.85
N TRP A 80 -37.64 14.32 44.61
CA TRP A 80 -39.05 14.54 44.27
C TRP A 80 -39.97 13.53 44.94
N GLY A 81 -39.59 12.25 44.95
CA GLY A 81 -40.32 11.20 45.65
C GLY A 81 -40.38 11.44 47.15
N LEU A 82 -39.24 11.77 47.76
CA LEU A 82 -39.17 12.09 49.19
C LEU A 82 -40.06 13.30 49.54
N LEU A 83 -40.03 14.34 48.71
CA LEU A 83 -40.88 15.53 48.86
C LEU A 83 -42.37 15.14 48.83
N GLN A 84 -42.80 14.32 47.86
CA GLN A 84 -44.19 13.87 47.77
C GLN A 84 -44.62 13.03 48.98
N VAL A 85 -43.74 12.17 49.50
CA VAL A 85 -43.99 11.35 50.69
C VAL A 85 -44.16 12.24 51.93
N VAL A 86 -43.20 13.12 52.19
CA VAL A 86 -43.21 14.02 53.36
C VAL A 86 -44.40 14.97 53.30
N HIS A 87 -44.66 15.60 52.15
CA HIS A 87 -45.77 16.52 51.99
C HIS A 87 -47.13 15.82 52.12
N GLY A 88 -47.30 14.64 51.53
CA GLY A 88 -48.51 13.83 51.68
C GLY A 88 -48.76 13.41 53.14
N TRP A 89 -47.72 13.00 53.86
CA TRP A 89 -47.80 12.65 55.28
C TRP A 89 -48.23 13.84 56.14
N LEU A 90 -47.59 15.02 55.96
CA LEU A 90 -47.93 16.25 56.68
C LEU A 90 -49.37 16.71 56.40
N LEU A 91 -49.82 16.64 55.14
CA LEU A 91 -51.20 16.98 54.75
C LEU A 91 -52.24 16.10 55.44
N ALA A 92 -51.93 14.82 55.62
CA ALA A 92 -52.82 13.87 56.30
C ALA A 92 -52.77 14.00 57.84
N HIS A 93 -51.66 14.48 58.41
CA HIS A 93 -51.47 14.64 59.86
C HIS A 93 -52.21 15.84 60.47
N ARG A 94 -52.50 16.90 59.69
CA ARG A 94 -53.17 18.13 60.16
C ARG A 94 -54.68 17.98 60.44
N ARG A 95 -55.22 16.76 60.49
CA ARG A 95 -56.65 16.45 60.75
C ARG A 95 -56.77 15.46 61.91
N PRO A 96 -57.85 15.47 62.72
CA PRO A 96 -57.94 14.67 63.94
C PRO A 96 -57.71 13.17 63.64
N PRO A 97 -56.70 12.54 64.29
CA PRO A 97 -56.24 11.20 63.94
C PRO A 97 -57.20 10.12 64.45
N ARG A 98 -57.61 9.17 63.61
CA ARG A 98 -58.25 7.90 64.06
C ARG A 98 -57.98 6.70 63.13
N ALA A 99 -57.86 5.54 63.79
CA ALA A 99 -57.83 4.13 63.36
C ALA A 99 -57.29 3.79 61.95
N ALA A 100 -56.23 2.96 61.94
CA ALA A 100 -55.59 2.40 60.75
C ALA A 100 -56.60 1.79 59.76
N SER A 101 -56.51 2.21 58.50
CA SER A 101 -57.30 1.67 57.40
C SER A 101 -56.51 0.57 56.71
N LEU A 102 -56.64 -0.66 57.21
CA LEU A 102 -55.98 -1.85 56.66
C LEU A 102 -56.17 -2.01 55.14
N PRO A 103 -57.37 -1.80 54.55
CA PRO A 103 -57.57 -1.95 53.10
C PRO A 103 -56.80 -0.91 52.28
N GLN A 104 -56.77 0.35 52.72
CA GLN A 104 -56.05 1.42 52.01
C GLN A 104 -54.53 1.26 52.11
N ARG A 105 -54.03 0.78 53.25
CA ARG A 105 -52.61 0.44 53.42
C ARG A 105 -52.21 -0.70 52.50
N ILE A 106 -53.02 -1.77 52.39
CA ILE A 106 -52.74 -2.91 51.51
C ILE A 106 -52.69 -2.46 50.04
N VAL A 107 -53.66 -1.66 49.59
CA VAL A 107 -53.67 -1.17 48.19
C VAL A 107 -52.47 -0.25 47.91
N ALA A 108 -52.21 0.72 48.80
CA ALA A 108 -51.09 1.64 48.62
C ALA A 108 -49.72 0.92 48.67
N LEU A 109 -49.55 -0.01 49.62
CA LEU A 109 -48.37 -0.84 49.72
C LEU A 109 -48.21 -1.74 48.49
N GLY A 110 -49.30 -2.37 48.03
CA GLY A 110 -49.29 -3.25 46.86
C GLY A 110 -48.80 -2.52 45.60
N VAL A 111 -49.32 -1.32 45.33
CA VAL A 111 -48.86 -0.53 44.18
C VAL A 111 -47.39 -0.10 44.33
N THR A 112 -46.99 0.38 45.50
CA THR A 112 -45.60 0.81 45.74
C THR A 112 -44.62 -0.35 45.62
N VAL A 113 -44.95 -1.53 46.17
CA VAL A 113 -44.13 -2.73 46.03
C VAL A 113 -44.01 -3.15 44.58
N VAL A 114 -45.10 -3.13 43.80
CA VAL A 114 -45.05 -3.46 42.37
C VAL A 114 -44.14 -2.49 41.59
N VAL A 115 -44.25 -1.18 41.85
CA VAL A 115 -43.40 -0.17 41.19
C VAL A 115 -41.93 -0.36 41.56
N LEU A 116 -41.63 -0.54 42.85
CA LEU A 116 -40.24 -0.75 43.31
C LEU A 116 -39.67 -2.07 42.79
N ALA A 117 -40.46 -3.15 42.77
CA ALA A 117 -40.06 -4.44 42.21
C ALA A 117 -39.79 -4.32 40.70
N ALA A 118 -40.61 -3.59 39.95
CA ALA A 118 -40.36 -3.33 38.53
C ALA A 118 -39.05 -2.57 38.31
N VAL A 119 -38.78 -1.51 39.07
CA VAL A 119 -37.51 -0.75 39.00
C VAL A 119 -36.32 -1.62 39.42
N GLY A 120 -36.46 -2.39 40.49
CA GLY A 120 -35.43 -3.31 40.97
C GLY A 120 -35.10 -4.39 39.94
N PHE A 121 -36.12 -4.98 39.31
CA PHE A 121 -35.95 -5.95 38.23
C PHE A 121 -35.24 -5.33 37.02
N GLN A 122 -35.62 -4.12 36.60
CA GLN A 122 -34.94 -3.41 35.51
C GLN A 122 -33.46 -3.15 35.82
N ARG A 123 -33.11 -2.80 37.07
CA ARG A 123 -31.71 -2.62 37.47
C ARG A 123 -30.93 -3.94 37.51
N TYR A 124 -31.55 -5.01 38.00
CA TYR A 124 -30.94 -6.34 37.98
C TYR A 124 -30.68 -6.83 36.56
N ASP A 125 -31.67 -6.71 35.66
CA ASP A 125 -31.50 -7.12 34.27
C ASP A 125 -30.47 -6.24 33.54
N ALA A 126 -30.45 -4.93 33.80
CA ALA A 126 -29.39 -4.04 33.29
C ALA A 126 -27.99 -4.47 33.75
N GLN A 127 -27.82 -4.85 35.02
CA GLN A 127 -26.54 -5.34 35.54
C GLN A 127 -26.11 -6.65 34.86
N ARG A 128 -27.06 -7.55 34.58
CA ARG A 128 -26.79 -8.80 33.87
C ARG A 128 -26.36 -8.55 32.43
N ILE A 129 -27.06 -7.66 31.71
CA ILE A 129 -26.71 -7.27 30.33
C ILE A 129 -25.33 -6.60 30.30
N ASP A 130 -25.03 -5.74 31.27
CA ASP A 130 -23.72 -5.08 31.40
C ASP A 130 -22.59 -6.10 31.65
N ALA A 131 -22.82 -7.10 32.51
CA ALA A 131 -21.85 -8.18 32.72
C ALA A 131 -21.60 -9.00 31.44
N GLU A 132 -22.64 -9.28 30.66
CA GLU A 132 -22.50 -9.92 29.35
C GLU A 132 -21.70 -9.05 28.36
N ALA A 133 -21.94 -7.72 28.35
CA ALA A 133 -21.20 -6.78 27.52
C ALA A 133 -19.72 -6.70 27.92
N VAL A 134 -19.42 -6.65 29.22
CA VAL A 134 -18.04 -6.65 29.75
C VAL A 134 -17.33 -7.96 29.39
N ALA A 135 -17.98 -9.11 29.58
CA ALA A 135 -17.40 -10.40 29.21
C ALA A 135 -17.12 -10.49 27.69
N ALA A 136 -18.05 -10.00 26.86
CA ALA A 136 -17.85 -9.94 25.42
C ALA A 136 -16.68 -9.01 25.04
N ARG A 137 -16.56 -7.86 25.71
CA ARG A 137 -15.48 -6.89 25.51
C ARG A 137 -14.11 -7.45 25.92
N GLU A 138 -14.03 -8.09 27.08
CA GLU A 138 -12.81 -8.79 27.54
C GLU A 138 -12.43 -9.93 26.61
N ALA A 139 -13.43 -10.60 26.02
CA ALA A 139 -13.22 -11.59 24.98
C ALA A 139 -12.90 -10.98 23.61
N GLY A 140 -12.95 -9.65 23.41
CA GLY A 140 -12.80 -8.98 22.11
C GLY A 140 -13.89 -9.34 21.10
N ASP A 141 -15.10 -9.65 21.54
CA ASP A 141 -16.26 -10.04 20.72
C ASP A 141 -17.21 -8.86 20.48
N CYS A 142 -16.97 -8.10 19.41
CA CYS A 142 -17.82 -6.98 19.02
C CYS A 142 -19.26 -7.40 18.64
N ALA A 143 -19.47 -8.62 18.16
CA ALA A 143 -20.81 -9.12 17.90
C ALA A 143 -21.56 -9.34 19.22
N GLY A 144 -20.89 -9.92 20.21
CA GLY A 144 -21.39 -10.07 21.58
C GLY A 144 -21.72 -8.74 22.25
N VAL A 145 -20.86 -7.72 22.16
CA VAL A 145 -21.12 -6.38 22.72
C VAL A 145 -22.35 -5.74 22.08
N ARG A 146 -22.52 -5.83 20.75
CA ARG A 146 -23.72 -5.34 20.05
C ARG A 146 -24.98 -6.12 20.41
N ALA A 147 -24.87 -7.43 20.55
CA ALA A 147 -25.97 -8.27 20.99
C ALA A 147 -26.42 -7.92 22.42
N ALA A 148 -25.48 -7.59 23.30
CA ALA A 148 -25.79 -7.11 24.65
C ALA A 148 -26.50 -5.74 24.59
N GLN A 149 -25.99 -4.79 23.80
CA GLN A 149 -26.61 -3.48 23.61
C GLN A 149 -28.07 -3.59 23.12
N ALA A 150 -28.34 -4.51 22.18
CA ALA A 150 -29.67 -4.71 21.61
C ALA A 150 -30.72 -5.16 22.64
N LYS A 151 -30.29 -5.71 23.79
CA LYS A 151 -31.20 -6.08 24.89
C LYS A 151 -31.69 -4.87 25.70
N TYR A 152 -31.01 -3.72 25.61
CA TYR A 152 -31.43 -2.51 26.31
C TYR A 152 -32.68 -1.86 25.70
N GLY A 153 -33.83 -2.11 26.31
CA GLY A 153 -35.07 -1.33 26.08
C GLY A 153 -35.11 0.06 26.74
N ALA A 154 -36.21 0.79 26.52
CA ALA A 154 -36.45 2.11 27.10
C ALA A 154 -36.47 2.09 28.64
N GLY A 155 -36.98 1.02 29.26
CA GLY A 155 -37.00 0.84 30.71
C GLY A 155 -35.60 0.84 31.34
N HIS A 156 -34.64 0.19 30.70
CA HIS A 156 -33.25 0.17 31.16
C HIS A 156 -32.58 1.55 31.07
N ARG A 157 -32.86 2.31 30.00
CA ARG A 157 -32.31 3.67 29.84
C ARG A 157 -32.83 4.63 30.91
N ILE A 158 -34.04 4.41 31.43
CA ILE A 158 -34.64 5.19 32.53
C ILE A 158 -34.16 4.67 33.90
N GLY A 159 -34.07 3.35 34.06
CA GLY A 159 -33.67 2.72 35.33
C GLY A 159 -32.18 2.83 35.65
N ASP A 160 -31.31 2.80 34.64
CA ASP A 160 -29.85 2.80 34.79
C ASP A 160 -29.11 3.41 33.58
N ALA A 161 -29.35 4.69 33.33
CA ALA A 161 -28.75 5.43 32.20
C ALA A 161 -27.20 5.30 32.08
N PRO A 162 -26.39 5.43 33.16
CA PRO A 162 -24.93 5.41 33.05
C PRO A 162 -24.36 4.12 32.45
N ARG A 163 -24.93 2.95 32.77
CA ARG A 163 -24.48 1.66 32.19
C ARG A 163 -24.81 1.57 30.71
N THR A 164 -26.01 2.01 30.33
CA THR A 164 -26.42 1.99 28.91
C THR A 164 -25.51 2.86 28.04
N VAL A 165 -25.09 4.02 28.53
CA VAL A 165 -24.16 4.92 27.83
C VAL A 165 -22.76 4.29 27.67
N ARG A 166 -22.29 3.54 28.67
CA ARG A 166 -21.01 2.85 28.59
C ARG A 166 -20.99 1.79 27.49
N VAL A 167 -22.00 0.92 27.45
CA VAL A 167 -22.10 -0.13 26.42
C VAL A 167 -22.30 0.48 25.02
N GLU A 168 -23.03 1.59 24.89
CA GLU A 168 -23.14 2.33 23.63
C GLU A 168 -21.76 2.84 23.14
N SER A 169 -20.93 3.37 24.04
CA SER A 169 -19.55 3.78 23.73
C SER A 169 -18.68 2.60 23.30
N ASP A 170 -18.82 1.44 23.94
CA ASP A 170 -18.10 0.21 23.55
C ASP A 170 -18.51 -0.25 22.14
N VAL A 171 -19.79 -0.14 21.77
CA VAL A 171 -20.26 -0.44 20.41
C VAL A 171 -19.67 0.53 19.39
N GLU A 172 -19.59 1.82 19.72
CA GLU A 172 -18.96 2.80 18.83
C GLU A 172 -17.46 2.50 18.63
N ALA A 173 -16.75 2.13 19.69
CA ALA A 173 -15.37 1.69 19.61
C ALA A 173 -15.22 0.43 18.75
N CYS A 174 -16.08 -0.56 18.93
CA CYS A 174 -16.13 -1.77 18.10
C CYS A 174 -16.35 -1.45 16.62
N ASN A 175 -17.28 -0.56 16.28
CA ASN A 175 -17.53 -0.15 14.90
C ASN A 175 -16.28 0.51 14.28
N ARG A 176 -15.58 1.37 15.03
CA ARG A 176 -14.31 1.97 14.56
C ARG A 176 -13.24 0.91 14.33
N ILE A 177 -13.08 -0.05 15.24
CA ILE A 177 -12.11 -1.13 15.11
C ILE A 177 -12.42 -2.01 13.90
N GLU A 178 -13.68 -2.35 13.65
CA GLU A 178 -14.08 -3.15 12.49
C GLU A 178 -13.79 -2.44 11.16
N VAL A 179 -14.04 -1.14 11.07
CA VAL A 179 -13.66 -0.33 9.90
C VAL A 179 -12.14 -0.39 9.67
N VAL A 180 -11.33 -0.30 10.72
CA VAL A 180 -9.88 -0.42 10.61
C VAL A 180 -9.47 -1.85 10.23
N ALA A 181 -10.13 -2.86 10.77
CA ALA A 181 -9.89 -4.27 10.46
C ALA A 181 -10.17 -4.59 8.99
N ASP A 182 -11.26 -4.06 8.43
CA ASP A 182 -11.60 -4.23 7.01
C ASP A 182 -10.64 -3.50 6.07
N LYS A 183 -10.23 -2.28 6.44
CA LYS A 183 -9.16 -1.56 5.73
C LYS A 183 -7.87 -2.38 5.75
N LEU A 184 -7.47 -2.88 6.91
CA LEU A 184 -6.26 -3.67 7.07
C LEU A 184 -6.33 -4.96 6.24
N ARG A 185 -7.46 -5.69 6.29
CA ARG A 185 -7.69 -6.91 5.50
C ARG A 185 -7.57 -6.63 4.00
N THR A 186 -8.24 -5.58 3.52
CA THR A 186 -8.24 -5.20 2.10
C THR A 186 -6.84 -4.79 1.65
N ALA A 187 -6.15 -3.95 2.43
CA ALA A 187 -4.78 -3.53 2.15
C ALA A 187 -3.80 -4.71 2.14
N THR A 188 -3.95 -5.64 3.08
CA THR A 188 -3.12 -6.85 3.18
C THR A 188 -3.29 -7.77 1.96
N ALA A 189 -4.51 -7.93 1.46
CA ALA A 189 -4.78 -8.77 0.28
C ALA A 189 -4.03 -8.32 -0.99
N VAL A 190 -3.79 -7.02 -1.14
CA VAL A 190 -3.07 -6.42 -2.27
C VAL A 190 -1.64 -5.98 -1.92
N ALA A 191 -1.21 -6.19 -0.68
CA ALA A 191 0.06 -5.69 -0.12
C ALA A 191 0.25 -4.16 -0.30
N ASP A 192 -0.80 -3.38 -0.06
CA ASP A 192 -0.72 -1.93 0.03
C ASP A 192 -0.09 -1.53 1.38
N VAL A 193 1.23 -1.36 1.38
CA VAL A 193 2.02 -1.06 2.57
C VAL A 193 1.60 0.26 3.22
N LEU A 194 1.24 1.28 2.45
CA LEU A 194 0.85 2.58 2.99
C LEU A 194 -0.51 2.51 3.71
N ALA A 195 -1.45 1.76 3.15
CA ALA A 195 -2.73 1.52 3.79
C ALA A 195 -2.60 0.62 5.03
N ILE A 196 -1.71 -0.38 5.01
CA ILE A 196 -1.39 -1.19 6.20
C ILE A 196 -0.80 -0.30 7.30
N GLU A 197 0.16 0.55 6.98
CA GLU A 197 0.78 1.48 7.93
C GLU A 197 -0.26 2.43 8.54
N SER A 198 -1.13 3.01 7.71
CA SER A 198 -2.23 3.87 8.16
C SER A 198 -3.20 3.14 9.09
N ALA A 199 -3.53 1.88 8.81
CA ALA A 199 -4.38 1.07 9.66
C ALA A 199 -3.72 0.78 11.03
N PHE A 200 -2.42 0.44 11.04
CA PHE A 200 -1.66 0.28 12.29
C PHE A 200 -1.57 1.59 13.09
N GLY A 201 -1.45 2.74 12.41
CA GLY A 201 -1.52 4.06 13.04
C GLY A 201 -2.87 4.31 13.73
N GLN A 202 -3.98 3.93 13.09
CA GLN A 202 -5.32 4.01 13.69
C GLN A 202 -5.48 3.06 14.88
N LEU A 203 -4.99 1.82 14.80
CA LEU A 203 -4.99 0.88 15.94
C LEU A 203 -4.17 1.40 17.12
N THR A 204 -3.06 2.08 16.85
CA THR A 204 -2.21 2.71 17.89
C THR A 204 -2.96 3.81 18.65
N ALA A 205 -3.87 4.54 18.00
CA ALA A 205 -4.71 5.51 18.69
C ALA A 205 -5.77 4.83 19.57
N ILE A 206 -6.36 3.72 19.09
CA ILE A 206 -7.42 2.99 19.79
C ILE A 206 -6.89 2.26 21.02
N ILE A 207 -5.71 1.63 20.93
CA ILE A 207 -5.14 0.82 22.03
C ILE A 207 -4.81 1.63 23.29
N ARG A 208 -4.83 2.97 23.21
CA ARG A 208 -4.73 3.86 24.39
C ARG A 208 -5.92 3.72 25.34
N GLN A 209 -7.02 3.13 24.87
CA GLN A 209 -8.17 2.75 25.69
C GLN A 209 -7.95 1.30 26.19
N PRO A 210 -7.67 1.07 27.49
CA PRO A 210 -7.31 -0.25 28.01
C PRO A 210 -8.37 -1.31 27.71
N ASP A 211 -9.63 -0.90 27.74
CA ASP A 211 -10.81 -1.72 27.49
C ASP A 211 -10.88 -2.29 26.06
N GLN A 212 -10.12 -1.73 25.11
CA GLN A 212 -10.17 -2.11 23.69
C GLN A 212 -8.99 -3.00 23.26
N VAL A 213 -8.03 -3.27 24.16
CA VAL A 213 -6.84 -4.09 23.87
C VAL A 213 -7.20 -5.49 23.33
N PRO A 214 -8.15 -6.25 23.92
CA PRO A 214 -8.48 -7.60 23.44
C PRO A 214 -9.08 -7.60 22.02
N THR A 215 -9.89 -6.59 21.69
CA THR A 215 -10.47 -6.44 20.36
C THR A 215 -9.38 -6.12 19.32
N VAL A 216 -8.45 -5.22 19.64
CA VAL A 216 -7.30 -4.92 18.78
C VAL A 216 -6.41 -6.14 18.60
N GLU A 217 -6.18 -6.93 19.65
CA GLU A 217 -5.42 -8.18 19.57
C GLU A 217 -6.01 -9.15 18.55
N LYS A 218 -7.33 -9.38 18.56
CA LYS A 218 -7.97 -10.23 17.53
C LYS A 218 -7.78 -9.73 16.10
N VAL A 219 -7.79 -8.42 15.90
CA VAL A 219 -7.54 -7.83 14.57
C VAL A 219 -6.09 -8.10 14.13
N VAL A 220 -5.13 -7.93 15.04
CA VAL A 220 -3.71 -8.25 14.79
C VAL A 220 -3.51 -9.74 14.54
N ASP A 221 -4.16 -10.62 15.30
CA ASP A 221 -4.07 -12.06 15.15
C ASP A 221 -4.65 -12.53 13.82
N ARG A 222 -5.74 -11.93 13.36
CA ARG A 222 -6.28 -12.18 12.02
C ARG A 222 -5.33 -11.69 10.92
N PHE A 223 -4.69 -10.53 11.11
CA PHE A 223 -3.65 -10.04 10.20
C PHE A 223 -2.46 -11.01 10.14
N VAL A 224 -1.97 -11.47 11.29
CA VAL A 224 -0.95 -12.52 11.41
C VAL A 224 -1.36 -13.80 10.70
N GLY A 225 -2.60 -14.25 10.91
CA GLY A 225 -3.15 -15.46 10.30
C GLY A 225 -3.32 -15.39 8.78
N SER A 226 -3.20 -14.20 8.18
CA SER A 226 -3.24 -14.04 6.71
C SER A 226 -1.91 -14.38 6.01
N PHE A 227 -0.82 -14.57 6.76
CA PHE A 227 0.49 -14.89 6.20
C PHE A 227 0.76 -16.40 6.10
N PRO A 228 1.51 -16.85 5.07
CA PRO A 228 2.00 -16.07 3.93
C PRO A 228 0.88 -15.70 2.96
N LEU A 229 1.00 -14.53 2.31
CA LEU A 229 0.08 -14.14 1.25
C LEU A 229 0.26 -15.06 0.03
N GLY A 230 -0.81 -15.28 -0.75
CA GLY A 230 -0.79 -16.19 -1.89
C GLY A 230 0.27 -15.87 -2.95
N GLU A 231 0.62 -14.59 -3.13
CA GLU A 231 1.75 -14.18 -3.98
C GLU A 231 3.01 -13.93 -3.14
N PRO A 232 4.13 -14.65 -3.38
CA PRO A 232 5.36 -14.50 -2.59
C PRO A 232 5.91 -13.06 -2.56
N CYS A 233 5.88 -12.34 -3.70
CA CYS A 233 6.36 -10.97 -3.77
C CYS A 233 5.55 -9.99 -2.91
N ARG A 234 4.24 -10.22 -2.76
CA ARG A 234 3.39 -9.45 -1.84
C ARG A 234 3.81 -9.67 -0.40
N THR A 235 4.10 -10.92 -0.02
CA THR A 235 4.62 -11.24 1.31
C THR A 235 5.96 -10.55 1.58
N VAL A 236 6.86 -10.48 0.60
CA VAL A 236 8.14 -9.75 0.73
C VAL A 236 7.91 -8.26 1.02
N ALA A 237 6.98 -7.60 0.30
CA ALA A 237 6.70 -6.18 0.51
C ALA A 237 6.22 -5.88 1.94
N VAL A 238 5.28 -6.69 2.46
CA VAL A 238 4.74 -6.47 3.81
C VAL A 238 5.75 -6.84 4.91
N THR A 239 6.53 -7.91 4.71
CA THR A 239 7.59 -8.29 5.67
C THR A 239 8.74 -7.28 5.72
N GLU A 240 9.06 -6.63 4.60
CA GLU A 240 10.01 -5.51 4.55
C GLU A 240 9.57 -4.35 5.44
N TRP A 241 8.30 -3.94 5.32
CA TRP A 241 7.72 -2.90 6.17
C TRP A 241 7.65 -3.30 7.65
N LEU A 242 7.20 -4.53 7.95
CA LEU A 242 7.15 -5.04 9.33
C LEU A 242 8.53 -5.01 10.00
N ARG A 243 9.61 -5.20 9.24
CA ARG A 243 10.97 -5.18 9.77
C ARG A 243 11.51 -3.77 9.97
N SER A 244 11.17 -2.83 9.08
CA SER A 244 11.70 -1.46 9.10
C SER A 244 10.91 -0.50 9.99
N ARG A 245 9.64 -0.84 10.30
CA ARG A 245 8.80 0.02 11.14
C ARG A 245 9.34 0.14 12.57
N LYS A 246 9.08 1.30 13.17
CA LYS A 246 9.39 1.54 14.60
C LYS A 246 8.50 0.65 15.49
N PRO A 247 9.06 -0.09 16.45
CA PRO A 247 8.28 -0.85 17.42
C PRO A 247 7.37 0.06 18.25
N ALA A 248 6.16 -0.39 18.52
CA ALA A 248 5.15 0.32 19.31
C ALA A 248 5.22 -0.02 20.81
N GLY A 249 5.92 -1.11 21.19
CA GLY A 249 6.04 -1.59 22.56
C GLY A 249 4.78 -2.30 23.07
N ASN A 250 3.93 -2.81 22.19
CA ASN A 250 2.65 -3.43 22.54
C ASN A 250 2.26 -4.55 21.55
N ILE A 251 1.02 -5.05 21.62
CA ILE A 251 0.51 -6.16 20.79
C ILE A 251 0.69 -5.94 19.28
N LEU A 252 0.78 -4.69 18.80
CA LEU A 252 1.02 -4.38 17.39
C LEU A 252 2.39 -4.88 16.90
N ASP A 253 3.36 -5.15 17.80
CA ASP A 253 4.68 -5.67 17.45
C ASP A 253 4.72 -7.19 17.23
N ARG A 254 3.64 -7.91 17.59
CA ARG A 254 3.52 -9.37 17.41
C ARG A 254 3.82 -9.86 15.98
N PRO A 255 3.35 -9.20 14.90
CA PRO A 255 3.63 -9.65 13.54
C PRO A 255 5.12 -9.63 13.17
N ASN A 256 5.93 -8.78 13.81
CA ASN A 256 7.37 -8.68 13.54
C ASN A 256 8.10 -10.00 13.85
N ALA A 257 7.62 -10.77 14.84
CA ALA A 257 8.20 -12.06 15.21
C ALA A 257 8.01 -13.15 14.13
N LEU A 258 7.07 -12.98 13.20
CA LEU A 258 6.82 -13.93 12.12
C LEU A 258 7.76 -13.75 10.93
N VAL A 259 8.24 -12.52 10.72
CA VAL A 259 9.11 -12.13 9.60
C VAL A 259 10.23 -13.14 9.35
N PRO A 260 11.09 -13.49 10.34
CA PRO A 260 12.18 -14.45 10.10
C PRO A 260 11.71 -15.88 9.76
N ARG A 261 10.45 -16.24 10.05
CA ARG A 261 9.89 -17.57 9.76
C ARG A 261 9.31 -17.65 8.35
N ILE A 262 8.72 -16.57 7.85
CA ILE A 262 7.99 -16.55 6.56
C ILE A 262 8.80 -15.92 5.42
N GLU A 263 9.63 -14.91 5.72
CA GLU A 263 10.33 -14.11 4.71
C GLU A 263 11.30 -14.93 3.85
N PRO A 264 12.08 -15.92 4.37
CA PRO A 264 12.99 -16.70 3.53
C PRO A 264 12.29 -17.45 2.39
N ASN A 265 11.10 -18.02 2.65
CA ASN A 265 10.30 -18.69 1.63
C ASN A 265 9.69 -17.69 0.64
N ALA A 266 9.20 -16.54 1.14
CA ALA A 266 8.63 -15.49 0.32
C ALA A 266 9.66 -14.88 -0.64
N LEU A 267 10.88 -14.59 -0.16
CA LEU A 267 11.97 -14.08 -0.99
C LEU A 267 12.36 -15.08 -2.07
N LEU A 268 12.52 -16.36 -1.72
CA LEU A 268 12.85 -17.41 -2.69
C LEU A 268 11.75 -17.52 -3.77
N GLY A 269 10.48 -17.64 -3.36
CA GLY A 269 9.36 -17.74 -4.28
C GLY A 269 9.18 -16.49 -5.16
N CYS A 270 9.45 -15.31 -4.63
CA CYS A 270 9.39 -14.07 -5.40
C CYS A 270 10.50 -14.02 -6.45
N ALA A 271 11.74 -14.38 -6.07
CA ALA A 271 12.87 -14.45 -6.98
C ALA A 271 12.67 -15.51 -8.08
N ASP A 272 12.15 -16.68 -7.74
CA ASP A 272 11.76 -17.73 -8.69
C ASP A 272 10.69 -17.22 -9.68
N GLY A 273 9.66 -16.51 -9.18
CA GLY A 273 8.61 -15.93 -10.02
C GLY A 273 9.12 -14.85 -10.98
N GLN A 274 10.06 -14.01 -10.54
CA GLN A 274 10.72 -13.02 -11.38
C GLN A 274 11.60 -13.70 -12.45
N ALA A 275 12.35 -14.73 -12.07
CA ALA A 275 13.15 -15.53 -12.99
C ALA A 275 12.29 -16.24 -14.05
N GLY A 276 11.13 -16.77 -13.65
CA GLY A 276 10.15 -17.39 -14.56
C GLY A 276 9.60 -16.43 -15.61
N LYS A 277 9.55 -15.13 -15.29
CA LYS A 277 9.16 -14.03 -16.22
C LYS A 277 10.36 -13.45 -17.00
N ALA A 278 11.54 -14.08 -16.91
CA ALA A 278 12.80 -13.60 -17.47
C ALA A 278 13.26 -12.21 -16.97
N ASP A 279 12.72 -11.71 -15.85
CA ASP A 279 13.21 -10.50 -15.18
C ASP A 279 14.41 -10.84 -14.31
N TRP A 280 15.51 -11.22 -14.96
CA TRP A 280 16.72 -11.73 -14.33
C TRP A 280 17.38 -10.70 -13.40
N ALA A 281 17.26 -9.40 -13.72
CA ALA A 281 17.80 -8.33 -12.88
C ALA A 281 17.09 -8.25 -11.53
N LYS A 282 15.74 -8.23 -11.51
CA LYS A 282 14.99 -8.27 -10.25
C LYS A 282 15.18 -9.59 -9.51
N ALA A 283 15.14 -10.71 -10.22
CA ALA A 283 15.36 -12.03 -9.64
C ALA A 283 16.70 -12.12 -8.91
N ARG A 284 17.79 -11.66 -9.57
CA ARG A 284 19.13 -11.60 -8.98
C ARG A 284 19.14 -10.81 -7.68
N ASN A 285 18.57 -9.60 -7.68
CA ASN A 285 18.54 -8.74 -6.50
C ASN A 285 17.77 -9.41 -5.34
N THR A 286 16.62 -10.04 -5.63
CA THR A 286 15.82 -10.74 -4.62
C THR A 286 16.54 -11.98 -4.08
N TYR A 287 17.19 -12.79 -4.93
CA TYR A 287 18.04 -13.91 -4.48
C TYR A 287 19.20 -13.42 -3.60
N GLN A 288 19.88 -12.34 -4.00
CA GLN A 288 20.98 -11.76 -3.23
C GLN A 288 20.49 -11.25 -1.87
N LEU A 289 19.33 -10.60 -1.82
CA LEU A 289 18.72 -10.16 -0.57
C LEU A 289 18.50 -11.33 0.39
N LEU A 290 17.96 -12.46 -0.11
CA LEU A 290 17.78 -13.68 0.68
C LEU A 290 19.11 -14.23 1.22
N VAL A 291 20.14 -14.31 0.37
CA VAL A 291 21.46 -14.83 0.76
C VAL A 291 22.12 -13.95 1.82
N THR A 292 22.03 -12.63 1.66
CA THR A 292 22.64 -11.65 2.57
C THR A 292 21.89 -11.58 3.90
N ARG A 293 20.56 -11.53 3.87
CA ARG A 293 19.73 -11.36 5.07
C ARG A 293 19.56 -12.64 5.87
N TYR A 294 19.46 -13.79 5.20
CA TYR A 294 19.25 -15.09 5.85
C TYR A 294 20.28 -16.13 5.41
N PRO A 295 21.59 -15.92 5.66
CA PRO A 295 22.66 -16.75 5.11
C PRO A 295 22.61 -18.21 5.57
N ARG A 296 21.96 -18.48 6.72
CA ARG A 296 21.79 -19.81 7.33
C ARG A 296 20.43 -20.46 7.03
N ALA A 297 19.51 -19.78 6.36
CA ALA A 297 18.23 -20.37 5.98
C ALA A 297 18.44 -21.44 4.89
N LYS A 298 17.67 -22.54 4.93
CA LYS A 298 17.77 -23.64 3.94
C LYS A 298 17.59 -23.12 2.50
N GLN A 299 16.74 -22.11 2.34
CA GLN A 299 16.42 -21.42 1.09
C GLN A 299 17.62 -20.69 0.49
N ALA A 300 18.58 -20.23 1.31
CA ALA A 300 19.75 -19.50 0.85
C ALA A 300 20.66 -20.35 -0.06
N ILE A 301 20.68 -21.69 0.11
CA ILE A 301 21.44 -22.60 -0.76
C ILE A 301 20.93 -22.48 -2.20
N ARG A 302 19.62 -22.63 -2.40
CA ARG A 302 18.98 -22.49 -3.72
C ARG A 302 19.09 -21.06 -4.26
N ALA A 303 18.99 -20.07 -3.39
CA ALA A 303 19.13 -18.67 -3.78
C ALA A 303 20.52 -18.36 -4.36
N ARG A 304 21.62 -18.90 -3.79
CA ARG A 304 22.97 -18.74 -4.35
C ARG A 304 23.07 -19.28 -5.78
N ALA A 305 22.50 -20.46 -6.03
CA ALA A 305 22.41 -21.00 -7.39
C ALA A 305 21.55 -20.11 -8.31
N GLY A 306 20.46 -19.54 -7.78
CA GLY A 306 19.63 -18.55 -8.45
C GLY A 306 20.39 -17.28 -8.86
N VAL A 307 21.26 -16.76 -7.99
CA VAL A 307 22.15 -15.62 -8.31
C VAL A 307 23.05 -15.94 -9.50
N GLN A 308 23.74 -17.09 -9.46
CA GLN A 308 24.64 -17.50 -10.55
C GLN A 308 23.88 -17.68 -11.88
N LYS A 309 22.69 -18.29 -11.83
CA LYS A 309 21.84 -18.45 -13.01
C LYS A 309 21.40 -17.10 -13.58
N ALA A 310 21.01 -16.16 -12.73
CA ALA A 310 20.62 -14.82 -13.16
C ALA A 310 21.80 -14.03 -13.74
N ASP A 311 22.98 -14.10 -13.12
CA ASP A 311 24.22 -13.49 -13.66
C ASP A 311 24.54 -14.02 -15.07
N HIS A 312 24.43 -15.34 -15.27
CA HIS A 312 24.65 -15.95 -16.57
C HIS A 312 23.62 -15.46 -17.61
N ALA A 313 22.35 -15.40 -17.26
CA ALA A 313 21.29 -14.93 -18.16
C ALA A 313 21.47 -13.45 -18.54
N ILE A 314 21.82 -12.59 -17.57
CA ILE A 314 22.11 -11.17 -17.80
C ILE A 314 23.32 -11.04 -18.74
N LEU A 315 24.38 -11.82 -18.50
CA LEU A 315 25.57 -11.82 -19.36
C LEU A 315 25.24 -12.25 -20.79
N GLN A 316 24.46 -13.32 -20.97
CA GLN A 316 24.03 -13.77 -22.29
C GLN A 316 23.22 -12.70 -23.02
N ALA A 317 22.26 -12.06 -22.34
CA ALA A 317 21.46 -10.98 -22.92
C ALA A 317 22.33 -9.81 -23.38
N LYS A 318 23.31 -9.41 -22.55
CA LYS A 318 24.29 -8.37 -22.89
C LYS A 318 25.12 -8.76 -24.12
N ILE A 319 25.61 -10.00 -24.18
CA ILE A 319 26.38 -10.50 -25.33
C ILE A 319 25.55 -10.47 -26.62
N ARG A 320 24.29 -10.89 -26.57
CA ARG A 320 23.39 -10.83 -27.72
C ARG A 320 23.15 -9.38 -28.19
N ALA A 321 22.98 -8.46 -27.25
CA ALA A 321 22.83 -7.04 -27.57
C ALA A 321 24.10 -6.44 -28.20
N GLU A 322 25.29 -6.77 -27.67
CA GLU A 322 26.57 -6.36 -28.27
C GLU A 322 26.71 -6.87 -29.71
N LEU A 323 26.36 -8.15 -29.96
CA LEU A 323 26.40 -8.73 -31.30
C LEU A 323 25.42 -8.07 -32.26
N ALA A 324 24.18 -7.85 -31.82
CA ALA A 324 23.14 -7.21 -32.64
C ALA A 324 23.59 -5.81 -33.09
N ARG A 325 24.08 -5.00 -32.14
CA ARG A 325 24.59 -3.66 -32.41
C ARG A 325 25.77 -3.67 -33.40
N VAL A 326 26.70 -4.60 -33.23
CA VAL A 326 27.85 -4.72 -34.14
C VAL A 326 27.40 -5.10 -35.55
N ARG A 327 26.47 -6.06 -35.68
CA ARG A 327 25.92 -6.47 -36.98
C ARG A 327 25.19 -5.32 -37.68
N GLU A 328 24.39 -4.57 -36.93
CA GLU A 328 23.69 -3.38 -37.41
C GLU A 328 24.68 -2.33 -37.95
N LEU A 329 25.64 -1.88 -37.12
CA LEU A 329 26.64 -0.88 -37.51
C LEU A 329 27.52 -1.32 -38.68
N VAL A 330 27.82 -2.61 -38.79
CA VAL A 330 28.55 -3.18 -39.92
C VAL A 330 27.70 -3.15 -41.19
N SER A 331 26.41 -3.48 -41.09
CA SER A 331 25.50 -3.48 -42.23
C SER A 331 25.12 -2.08 -42.72
N SER A 332 25.04 -1.09 -41.84
CA SER A 332 24.76 0.31 -42.17
C SER A 332 26.02 1.08 -42.62
N GLY A 333 27.21 0.52 -42.42
CA GLY A 333 28.49 1.19 -42.69
C GLY A 333 28.91 2.21 -41.63
N GLU A 334 28.18 2.33 -40.53
CA GLU A 334 28.40 3.33 -39.47
C GLU A 334 29.41 2.91 -38.41
N TYR A 335 29.87 1.66 -38.42
CA TYR A 335 30.84 1.19 -37.42
C TYR A 335 32.09 2.09 -37.36
N CYS A 336 32.54 2.62 -38.50
CA CYS A 336 33.74 3.45 -38.58
C CYS A 336 33.58 4.85 -37.98
N SER A 337 32.36 5.35 -37.80
CA SER A 337 32.09 6.60 -37.08
C SER A 337 31.79 6.34 -35.60
N THR A 338 31.14 5.22 -35.29
CA THR A 338 30.69 4.88 -33.92
C THR A 338 31.05 3.43 -33.54
N PRO A 339 32.34 3.13 -33.30
CA PRO A 339 32.80 1.78 -33.05
C PRO A 339 32.13 1.16 -31.82
N ALA A 340 31.66 -0.08 -31.96
CA ALA A 340 31.03 -0.83 -30.88
C ALA A 340 31.87 -2.04 -30.48
N LYS A 341 31.84 -2.40 -29.20
CA LYS A 341 32.53 -3.58 -28.70
C LYS A 341 31.68 -4.85 -28.89
N TYR A 342 32.35 -5.98 -29.07
CA TYR A 342 31.80 -7.32 -28.94
C TYR A 342 32.69 -8.15 -28.03
N SER A 343 32.35 -8.26 -26.75
CA SER A 343 33.21 -8.87 -25.72
C SER A 343 33.66 -10.32 -26.02
N PRO A 344 32.86 -11.18 -26.69
CA PRO A 344 33.28 -12.51 -27.11
C PRO A 344 34.20 -12.57 -28.34
N ALA A 345 34.47 -11.45 -29.02
CA ALA A 345 35.31 -11.46 -30.22
C ALA A 345 36.68 -12.11 -29.97
N PRO A 346 37.29 -12.74 -31.00
CA PRO A 346 38.63 -13.30 -30.93
C PRO A 346 39.64 -12.30 -30.37
N ARG A 347 40.53 -12.77 -29.49
CA ARG A 347 41.64 -11.96 -28.98
C ARG A 347 42.69 -11.81 -30.08
N LEU A 348 43.41 -10.70 -30.06
CA LEU A 348 44.56 -10.51 -30.93
C LEU A 348 45.70 -11.46 -30.55
N ARG A 349 46.28 -12.11 -31.56
CA ARG A 349 47.37 -13.08 -31.44
C ARG A 349 48.49 -12.75 -32.42
N SER A 350 49.66 -13.37 -32.24
CA SER A 350 50.68 -13.37 -33.28
C SER A 350 50.15 -14.07 -34.55
N GLY A 351 50.67 -13.67 -35.71
CA GLY A 351 50.18 -14.11 -37.00
C GLY A 351 48.97 -13.31 -37.51
N VAL A 352 48.15 -13.95 -38.35
CA VAL A 352 47.04 -13.28 -39.06
C VAL A 352 45.84 -13.11 -38.13
N ASN A 353 45.44 -11.86 -37.90
CA ASN A 353 44.21 -11.49 -37.21
C ASN A 353 43.16 -11.11 -38.25
N ARG A 354 42.11 -11.94 -38.38
CA ARG A 354 41.04 -11.69 -39.36
C ARG A 354 40.33 -10.37 -39.05
N ALA A 355 40.10 -9.59 -40.09
CA ALA A 355 39.50 -8.27 -39.99
C ALA A 355 38.25 -8.13 -40.84
N ALA A 356 37.29 -7.34 -40.36
CA ALA A 356 36.25 -6.77 -41.21
C ALA A 356 36.79 -5.47 -41.81
N PHE A 357 36.77 -5.36 -43.14
CA PHE A 357 37.27 -4.19 -43.87
C PHE A 357 36.11 -3.36 -44.41
N PHE A 358 36.21 -2.04 -44.26
CA PHE A 358 35.23 -1.06 -44.74
C PHE A 358 35.93 0.07 -45.48
N GLY A 359 35.27 0.65 -46.49
CA GLY A 359 35.83 1.70 -47.34
C GLY A 359 36.57 1.16 -48.57
N SER A 360 37.55 1.92 -49.05
CA SER A 360 38.38 1.74 -50.27
C SER A 360 38.26 0.41 -51.02
N GLU A 361 38.15 0.51 -52.34
CA GLU A 361 37.98 -0.62 -53.25
C GLU A 361 39.09 -1.68 -53.15
N TYR A 362 40.32 -1.29 -52.80
CA TYR A 362 41.44 -2.22 -52.64
C TYR A 362 41.23 -3.24 -51.53
N THR A 363 40.42 -2.92 -50.51
CA THR A 363 40.14 -3.84 -49.39
C THR A 363 39.38 -5.09 -49.85
N ARG A 364 38.65 -5.03 -50.97
CA ARG A 364 37.93 -6.18 -51.54
C ARG A 364 38.86 -7.19 -52.20
N GLN A 365 40.05 -6.74 -52.63
CA GLN A 365 41.07 -7.55 -53.31
C GLN A 365 41.97 -8.29 -52.31
N LEU A 366 41.80 -8.07 -51.00
CA LEU A 366 42.60 -8.71 -49.97
C LEU A 366 42.27 -10.22 -49.83
N PRO A 367 43.25 -11.05 -49.42
CA PRO A 367 43.05 -12.48 -49.27
C PRO A 367 41.89 -12.81 -48.33
N THR A 368 41.08 -13.80 -48.70
CA THR A 368 39.94 -14.27 -47.89
C THR A 368 40.39 -14.73 -46.49
N GLY A 369 41.60 -15.29 -46.36
CA GLY A 369 42.18 -15.67 -45.08
C GLY A 369 42.45 -14.52 -44.11
N TRP A 370 42.51 -13.27 -44.60
CA TRP A 370 42.63 -12.06 -43.77
C TRP A 370 41.28 -11.43 -43.45
N ARG A 371 40.24 -11.79 -44.19
CA ARG A 371 38.90 -11.23 -44.04
C ARG A 371 38.06 -12.10 -43.11
N ALA A 372 37.29 -11.45 -42.25
CA ALA A 372 36.23 -12.14 -41.51
C ALA A 372 35.02 -12.34 -42.43
N GLY A 373 34.40 -13.53 -42.37
CA GLY A 373 33.17 -13.80 -43.14
C GLY A 373 31.93 -13.14 -42.53
N THR A 374 31.98 -12.87 -41.23
CA THR A 374 30.91 -12.27 -40.44
C THR A 374 31.52 -11.38 -39.35
N ALA A 375 30.76 -10.41 -38.85
CA ALA A 375 31.27 -9.47 -37.87
C ALA A 375 31.72 -10.14 -36.56
N ASP A 376 31.09 -11.24 -36.13
CA ASP A 376 31.45 -12.00 -34.91
C ASP A 376 32.72 -12.85 -35.02
N THR A 377 33.26 -13.06 -36.22
CA THR A 377 34.51 -13.82 -36.44
C THR A 377 35.74 -12.93 -36.62
N ALA A 378 35.54 -11.60 -36.63
CA ALA A 378 36.62 -10.63 -36.76
C ALA A 378 37.32 -10.37 -35.41
N ALA A 379 38.65 -10.33 -35.41
CA ALA A 379 39.42 -9.79 -34.28
C ALA A 379 39.57 -8.25 -34.41
N LEU A 380 39.60 -7.77 -35.65
CA LEU A 380 39.85 -6.37 -36.00
C LEU A 380 38.72 -5.80 -36.87
N VAL A 381 38.50 -4.50 -36.77
CA VAL A 381 37.74 -3.73 -37.77
C VAL A 381 38.65 -2.66 -38.36
N ILE A 382 38.81 -2.68 -39.68
CA ILE A 382 39.70 -1.79 -40.42
C ILE A 382 38.86 -0.88 -41.29
N CYS A 383 38.89 0.41 -40.97
CA CYS A 383 38.17 1.46 -41.66
C CYS A 383 39.15 2.22 -42.56
N ALA A 384 39.04 2.03 -43.87
CA ALA A 384 39.76 2.78 -44.87
C ALA A 384 38.99 4.07 -45.19
N GLY A 385 39.68 5.21 -45.15
CA GLY A 385 39.14 6.49 -45.60
C GLY A 385 39.27 6.65 -47.12
N GLU A 386 39.03 7.88 -47.57
CA GLU A 386 39.18 8.26 -48.97
C GLU A 386 40.64 8.20 -49.41
N GLU A 387 40.84 7.95 -50.70
CA GLU A 387 42.15 7.78 -51.29
C GLU A 387 42.84 9.13 -51.45
N GLU A 388 44.12 9.17 -51.10
CA GLU A 388 44.96 10.35 -51.13
C GLU A 388 46.22 10.07 -51.94
N SER A 389 46.84 11.13 -52.46
CA SER A 389 48.17 11.06 -53.02
C SER A 389 49.19 10.60 -51.97
N GLY A 390 49.92 9.53 -52.31
CA GLY A 390 51.02 9.01 -51.52
C GLY A 390 52.37 9.63 -51.89
N SER A 391 53.44 8.94 -51.54
CA SER A 391 54.79 9.38 -51.88
C SER A 391 55.05 9.26 -53.39
N ALA A 392 55.77 10.25 -53.94
CA ALA A 392 56.29 10.18 -55.30
C ALA A 392 57.20 8.95 -55.47
N VAL A 393 57.05 8.26 -56.60
CA VAL A 393 57.84 7.08 -56.95
C VAL A 393 58.89 7.44 -58.00
N ARG A 394 58.45 8.01 -59.12
CA ARG A 394 59.32 8.34 -60.25
C ARG A 394 58.67 9.36 -61.19
N THR A 395 59.48 10.27 -61.73
CA THR A 395 59.08 11.19 -62.81
C THR A 395 59.60 10.66 -64.14
N CYS A 396 58.76 10.68 -65.17
CA CYS A 396 59.08 10.20 -66.50
C CYS A 396 58.62 11.18 -67.56
N GLN A 397 59.41 11.26 -68.63
CA GLN A 397 59.21 12.24 -69.69
C GLN A 397 58.41 11.62 -70.83
N TYR A 398 57.39 12.33 -71.28
CA TYR A 398 56.51 11.89 -72.38
C TYR A 398 56.52 12.91 -73.50
N ARG A 399 56.63 12.43 -74.75
CA ARG A 399 56.36 13.23 -75.95
C ARG A 399 55.02 12.82 -76.55
N PRO A 400 54.28 13.77 -77.14
CA PRO A 400 53.08 13.44 -77.90
C PRO A 400 53.41 12.49 -79.07
N PHE A 401 52.56 11.49 -79.28
CA PHE A 401 52.71 10.53 -80.38
C PHE A 401 52.41 11.17 -81.75
N PHE A 402 51.52 12.18 -81.78
CA PHE A 402 51.22 12.99 -82.96
C PHE A 402 51.45 14.48 -82.66
N GLY A 403 52.07 15.22 -83.61
CA GLY A 403 52.31 16.67 -83.52
C GLY A 403 53.68 17.10 -82.96
N SER A 404 53.92 18.42 -82.90
CA SER A 404 55.17 19.07 -82.41
C SER A 404 55.12 19.52 -80.94
N GLY A 405 54.33 18.83 -80.10
CA GLY A 405 54.12 19.24 -78.72
C GLY A 405 55.34 19.04 -77.79
N ARG A 406 55.33 19.74 -76.65
CA ARG A 406 56.43 19.77 -75.68
C ARG A 406 56.56 18.44 -74.93
N ILE A 407 57.78 18.12 -74.51
CA ILE A 407 58.04 17.05 -73.55
C ILE A 407 57.35 17.43 -72.24
N THR A 408 56.55 16.52 -71.69
CA THR A 408 55.86 16.70 -70.41
C THR A 408 56.42 15.73 -69.39
N ASP A 409 56.77 16.26 -68.21
CA ASP A 409 57.22 15.46 -67.08
C ASP A 409 55.98 15.02 -66.28
N VAL A 410 55.78 13.70 -66.20
CA VAL A 410 54.69 13.09 -65.45
C VAL A 410 55.27 12.37 -64.24
N THR A 411 54.84 12.76 -63.04
CA THR A 411 55.28 12.14 -61.79
C THR A 411 54.26 11.13 -61.32
N PHE A 412 54.72 9.90 -61.10
CA PHE A 412 53.91 8.81 -60.60
C PHE A 412 53.95 8.74 -59.07
N TYR A 413 52.78 8.74 -58.44
CA TYR A 413 52.62 8.69 -56.99
C TYR A 413 52.02 7.36 -56.54
N LYS A 414 52.45 6.89 -55.37
CA LYS A 414 51.77 5.77 -54.69
C LYS A 414 50.35 6.18 -54.34
N ILE A 415 49.43 5.22 -54.32
CA ILE A 415 48.09 5.44 -53.79
C ILE A 415 48.18 5.34 -52.26
N ALA A 416 47.67 6.32 -51.53
CA ALA A 416 47.67 6.28 -50.08
C ALA A 416 46.26 6.22 -49.50
N VAL A 417 46.07 5.33 -48.52
CA VAL A 417 44.76 5.10 -47.89
C VAL A 417 44.92 5.30 -46.39
N PRO A 418 44.32 6.34 -45.78
CA PRO A 418 44.29 6.49 -44.33
C PRO A 418 43.42 5.37 -43.74
N VAL A 419 43.94 4.70 -42.72
CA VAL A 419 43.27 3.57 -42.08
C VAL A 419 43.20 3.74 -40.57
N ARG A 420 42.05 3.38 -40.00
CA ARG A 420 41.82 3.24 -38.56
C ARG A 420 41.53 1.79 -38.22
N VAL A 421 42.28 1.23 -37.28
CA VAL A 421 42.22 -0.17 -36.88
C VAL A 421 41.69 -0.28 -35.46
N TYR A 422 40.52 -0.88 -35.31
CA TYR A 422 39.83 -1.08 -34.04
C TYR A 422 39.92 -2.55 -33.60
N GLU A 423 40.10 -2.78 -32.29
CA GLU A 423 39.87 -4.11 -31.70
C GLU A 423 38.37 -4.33 -31.59
N LEU A 424 37.82 -5.37 -32.21
CA LEU A 424 36.39 -5.62 -32.07
C LEU A 424 36.02 -5.97 -30.62
N ARG A 425 36.90 -6.69 -29.93
CA ARG A 425 36.67 -7.16 -28.55
C ARG A 425 36.39 -6.03 -27.56
N THR A 426 37.13 -4.93 -27.69
CA THR A 426 37.06 -3.80 -26.76
C THR A 426 36.40 -2.57 -27.38
N GLY A 427 36.24 -2.53 -28.70
CA GLY A 427 35.79 -1.36 -29.46
C GLY A 427 36.84 -0.24 -29.54
N ARG A 428 38.07 -0.47 -29.05
CA ARG A 428 39.10 0.57 -28.95
C ARG A 428 39.89 0.70 -30.25
N LEU A 429 40.24 1.93 -30.60
CA LEU A 429 41.21 2.22 -31.65
C LEU A 429 42.59 1.75 -31.18
N ILE A 430 43.20 0.82 -31.91
CA ILE A 430 44.55 0.32 -31.59
C ILE A 430 45.60 1.03 -32.43
N ARG A 431 45.28 1.37 -33.69
CA ARG A 431 46.24 1.94 -34.62
C ARG A 431 45.56 2.84 -35.63
N THR A 432 46.18 3.99 -35.88
CA THR A 432 45.94 4.80 -37.09
C THR A 432 47.18 4.68 -37.96
N SER A 433 47.02 4.52 -39.27
CA SER A 433 48.13 4.39 -40.21
C SER A 433 47.73 4.97 -41.56
N LYS A 434 48.72 5.27 -42.39
CA LYS A 434 48.52 5.58 -43.81
C LYS A 434 49.15 4.46 -44.63
N VAL A 435 48.32 3.63 -45.27
CA VAL A 435 48.79 2.54 -46.14
C VAL A 435 49.23 3.15 -47.45
N GLN A 436 50.40 2.79 -47.98
CA GLN A 436 50.85 3.21 -49.29
C GLN A 436 50.96 2.02 -50.24
N ILE A 437 50.14 2.02 -51.28
CA ILE A 437 50.09 0.98 -52.28
C ILE A 437 51.03 1.37 -53.43
N SER A 438 51.98 0.49 -53.70
CA SER A 438 52.91 0.65 -54.83
C SER A 438 52.34 -0.02 -56.09
N GLY A 439 52.90 0.29 -57.24
CA GLY A 439 52.44 -0.25 -58.51
C GLY A 439 53.45 -0.02 -59.63
N SER A 440 53.07 -0.41 -60.84
CA SER A 440 53.88 -0.14 -62.03
C SER A 440 53.88 1.36 -62.35
N VAL A 441 55.04 1.86 -62.76
CA VAL A 441 55.27 3.28 -63.08
C VAL A 441 55.89 3.45 -64.45
N CYS A 442 55.61 4.59 -65.08
CA CYS A 442 56.11 4.95 -66.40
C CYS A 442 55.80 3.93 -67.51
N PRO A 443 54.51 3.74 -67.87
CA PRO A 443 54.16 2.97 -69.04
C PRO A 443 54.76 3.60 -70.30
N ALA A 444 54.95 2.80 -71.36
CA ALA A 444 55.47 3.30 -72.64
C ALA A 444 54.55 4.35 -73.29
N THR A 445 53.25 4.29 -73.01
CA THR A 445 52.24 5.22 -73.51
C THR A 445 51.29 5.64 -72.39
N ILE A 446 50.86 6.90 -72.41
CA ILE A 446 49.81 7.45 -71.54
C ILE A 446 48.74 8.04 -72.45
N SER A 447 47.48 7.72 -72.16
CA SER A 447 46.32 8.28 -72.84
C SER A 447 45.79 9.46 -72.04
N TYR A 448 45.55 10.59 -72.69
CA TYR A 448 44.96 11.77 -72.07
C TYR A 448 43.92 12.39 -73.00
N THR A 449 42.95 13.09 -72.44
CA THR A 449 41.88 13.73 -73.20
C THR A 449 42.40 15.03 -73.84
N THR A 450 42.11 15.22 -75.12
CA THR A 450 42.43 16.44 -75.86
C THR A 450 41.16 17.20 -76.19
N TYR A 451 41.16 18.53 -76.05
CA TYR A 451 40.07 19.40 -76.51
C TYR A 451 40.55 20.21 -77.72
N ASN A 452 39.84 20.12 -78.85
CA ASN A 452 40.24 20.74 -80.12
C ASN A 452 41.68 20.42 -80.57
N GLY A 453 42.16 19.20 -80.32
CA GLY A 453 43.50 18.75 -80.70
C GLY A 453 44.64 19.30 -79.82
N ILE A 454 44.31 20.01 -78.74
CA ILE A 454 45.26 20.53 -77.75
C ILE A 454 45.01 19.82 -76.42
N GLY A 455 46.07 19.28 -75.82
CA GLY A 455 46.04 18.66 -74.51
C GLY A 455 47.43 18.22 -74.09
N SER A 456 47.64 18.04 -72.80
CA SER A 456 48.86 17.47 -72.23
C SER A 456 48.45 16.43 -71.18
N PRO A 457 49.26 15.38 -70.96
CA PRO A 457 48.98 14.45 -69.88
C PRO A 457 49.01 15.19 -68.55
N ASP A 458 48.26 14.69 -67.57
CA ASP A 458 48.31 15.22 -66.22
C ASP A 458 49.76 15.07 -65.70
N PRO A 459 50.40 16.13 -65.18
CA PRO A 459 51.72 16.01 -64.55
C PRO A 459 51.69 15.11 -63.30
N TYR A 460 50.51 14.78 -62.79
CA TYR A 460 50.25 13.85 -61.70
C TYR A 460 49.54 12.59 -62.22
N GLU A 461 50.16 11.43 -61.99
CA GLU A 461 49.55 10.13 -62.27
C GLU A 461 49.69 9.20 -61.07
N GLU A 462 48.70 8.33 -60.86
CA GLU A 462 48.79 7.28 -59.84
C GLU A 462 49.44 6.02 -60.39
N VAL A 463 50.17 5.32 -59.52
CA VAL A 463 50.71 4.00 -59.88
C VAL A 463 49.57 3.02 -60.19
N LYS A 464 49.78 2.08 -61.13
CA LYS A 464 48.83 0.99 -61.35
C LYS A 464 49.12 -0.17 -60.39
N PRO A 465 48.27 -0.45 -59.39
CA PRO A 465 48.55 -1.45 -58.38
C PRO A 465 48.35 -2.88 -58.91
N THR A 466 48.91 -3.85 -58.20
CA THR A 466 48.68 -5.30 -58.41
C THR A 466 48.15 -5.92 -57.11
N ALA A 467 47.55 -7.11 -57.18
CA ALA A 467 47.09 -7.82 -55.99
C ALA A 467 48.22 -8.02 -54.95
N ALA A 468 49.45 -8.30 -55.41
CA ALA A 468 50.61 -8.48 -54.54
C ALA A 468 51.03 -7.18 -53.84
N THR A 469 51.01 -6.04 -54.55
CA THR A 469 51.37 -4.75 -53.95
C THR A 469 50.29 -4.23 -53.00
N ILE A 470 49.01 -4.50 -53.28
CA ILE A 470 47.90 -4.25 -52.35
C ILE A 470 48.07 -5.10 -51.08
N GLN A 471 48.29 -6.41 -51.25
CA GLN A 471 48.48 -7.31 -50.12
C GLN A 471 49.67 -6.90 -49.24
N ALA A 472 50.81 -6.55 -49.85
CA ALA A 472 51.99 -6.10 -49.13
C ALA A 472 51.72 -4.84 -48.30
N ALA A 473 50.96 -3.89 -48.84
CA ALA A 473 50.64 -2.63 -48.18
C ALA A 473 49.72 -2.81 -46.95
N PHE A 474 48.74 -3.72 -47.03
CA PHE A 474 47.79 -3.99 -45.92
C PHE A 474 48.30 -5.03 -44.90
N ARG A 475 49.31 -5.84 -45.25
CA ARG A 475 49.86 -6.89 -44.37
C ARG A 475 50.16 -6.44 -42.93
N PRO A 476 50.79 -5.27 -42.69
CA PRO A 476 51.17 -4.85 -41.34
C PRO A 476 49.97 -4.50 -40.44
N LEU A 477 48.76 -4.41 -40.99
CA LEU A 477 47.54 -4.12 -40.22
C LEU A 477 46.92 -5.38 -39.61
N VAL A 478 47.08 -6.53 -40.28
CA VAL A 478 46.45 -7.80 -39.90
C VAL A 478 47.43 -8.84 -39.41
N VAL A 479 48.70 -8.78 -39.85
CA VAL A 479 49.74 -9.69 -39.40
C VAL A 479 50.51 -9.05 -38.25
N ARG A 480 50.41 -9.66 -37.07
CA ARG A 480 51.19 -9.24 -35.90
C ARG A 480 52.44 -10.13 -35.77
N PRO A 481 53.63 -9.55 -35.52
CA PRO A 481 54.85 -10.33 -35.29
C PRO A 481 54.72 -11.26 -34.09
#